data_AF-A0A3A8L3A5-F1
#
_entry.id   AF-A0A3A8L3A5-F1
#
_cell.length_a   1.000
_cell.length_b   1.000
_cell.length_c   1.000
_cell.angle_alpha   90.00
_cell.angle_beta   90.00
_cell.angle_gamma   90.00
#
_symmetry.space_group_name_H-M   'P 1'
#
loop_
_entity.id
_entity.type
_entity.pdbx_description
1 polymer ?
#
loop_
_entity_poly.entity_id
_entity_poly.type
_entity_poly.pdbx_seq_one_letter_code
_entity_poly.pdbx_strand_id
1 'polypeptide(L)'
;MGHLTRACALTRAAVARGHAVDVLTNSPFAPGLPLESLLGPGATVHRVDARLDKVATVAAVTAWLQDATPDVLVVDTFPRGLGGELVGLLPAVRAPRVLVHRDLNPVYVERFDVARAVDAFDLLVVPGEDAPFAHHPRAVRTAPWLLLDADALLSREDARRRLGLEATESRPVVAVLGCGRPEEVVDARDTAARLRGTLGARAEVRWLVPTAADGAGSPEALAVWPALAVLPGVDVLVGSGGYNTVQEARATGTPLVAWARPRLYDRQALRLTDAERVADAVALEARIASLLGGATRKRPASYVNGVHVAVEAIERIALSA
;
A
#
# COMPACT_ATOMS: atom_id res chain seq x y z
N MET A 1 6.12 3.37 -0.04
CA MET A 1 5.09 2.77 -0.92
C MET A 1 3.72 2.69 -0.28
N GLY A 2 3.51 1.90 0.79
CA GLY A 2 2.14 1.64 1.28
C GLY A 2 1.30 2.88 1.59
N HIS A 3 1.90 3.93 2.19
CA HIS A 3 1.22 5.21 2.42
C HIS A 3 0.78 5.88 1.11
N LEU A 4 1.72 6.00 0.16
CA LEU A 4 1.45 6.55 -1.16
C LEU A 4 0.33 5.77 -1.88
N THR A 5 0.36 4.43 -1.87
CA THR A 5 -0.69 3.61 -2.49
C THR A 5 -2.07 3.88 -1.89
N ARG A 6 -2.19 4.06 -0.57
CA ARG A 6 -3.47 4.39 0.07
C ARG A 6 -3.92 5.82 -0.19
N ALA A 7 -3.01 6.78 -0.15
CA ALA A 7 -3.30 8.15 -0.51
C ALA A 7 -3.82 8.22 -1.95
N CYS A 8 -3.19 7.49 -2.88
CA CYS A 8 -3.66 7.38 -4.25
C CYS A 8 -5.02 6.69 -4.36
N ALA A 9 -5.29 5.64 -3.58
CA ALA A 9 -6.60 4.99 -3.56
C ALA A 9 -7.71 5.97 -3.18
N LEU A 10 -7.52 6.71 -2.07
CA LEU A 10 -8.48 7.71 -1.60
C LEU A 10 -8.64 8.84 -2.61
N THR A 11 -7.53 9.34 -3.15
CA THR A 11 -7.53 10.42 -4.13
C THR A 11 -8.31 10.04 -5.39
N ARG A 12 -8.06 8.85 -5.96
CA ARG A 12 -8.81 8.37 -7.14
C ARG A 12 -10.31 8.31 -6.88
N ALA A 13 -10.71 7.76 -5.73
CA ALA A 13 -12.12 7.64 -5.37
C ALA A 13 -12.77 9.01 -5.15
N ALA A 14 -12.07 9.96 -4.52
CA ALA A 14 -12.56 11.32 -4.33
C ALA A 14 -12.65 12.10 -5.65
N VAL A 15 -11.64 12.03 -6.51
CA VAL A 15 -11.66 12.66 -7.84
C VAL A 15 -12.77 12.09 -8.72
N ALA A 16 -13.01 10.78 -8.67
CA ALA A 16 -14.14 10.16 -9.38
C ALA A 16 -15.51 10.68 -8.92
N ARG A 17 -15.58 11.24 -7.71
CA ARG A 17 -16.79 11.89 -7.15
C ARG A 17 -16.81 13.41 -7.35
N GLY A 18 -15.87 13.96 -8.11
CA GLY A 18 -15.82 15.37 -8.48
C GLY A 18 -15.03 16.27 -7.52
N HIS A 19 -14.31 15.70 -6.55
CA HIS A 19 -13.48 16.48 -5.64
C HIS A 19 -12.14 16.87 -6.25
N ALA A 20 -11.67 18.08 -5.94
CA ALA A 20 -10.28 18.47 -6.15
C ALA A 20 -9.44 17.99 -4.96
N VAL A 21 -8.28 17.39 -5.23
CA VAL A 21 -7.44 16.78 -4.18
C VAL A 21 -5.98 17.17 -4.34
N ASP A 22 -5.42 17.80 -3.32
CA ASP A 22 -3.98 17.99 -3.19
C ASP A 22 -3.34 16.87 -2.37
N VAL A 23 -2.34 16.20 -2.94
CA VAL A 23 -1.61 15.10 -2.30
C VAL A 23 -0.20 15.56 -1.97
N LEU A 24 0.08 15.80 -0.69
CA LEU A 24 1.45 16.01 -0.20
C LEU A 24 2.11 14.67 0.13
N THR A 25 3.27 14.39 -0.47
CA THR A 25 4.00 13.15 -0.20
C THR A 25 5.51 13.35 -0.17
N ASN A 26 6.18 12.69 0.79
CA ASN A 26 7.63 12.54 0.83
C ASN A 26 8.09 11.13 0.40
N SER A 27 7.22 10.37 -0.28
CA SER A 27 7.52 9.00 -0.66
C SER A 27 8.68 8.98 -1.67
N PRO A 28 9.76 8.19 -1.43
CA PRO A 28 10.89 8.09 -2.37
C PRO A 28 10.48 7.49 -3.73
N PHE A 29 9.31 6.87 -3.81
CA PHE A 29 8.78 6.30 -5.05
C PHE A 29 8.04 7.31 -5.92
N ALA A 30 7.60 8.45 -5.34
CA ALA A 30 6.75 9.40 -6.04
C ALA A 30 7.34 10.00 -7.33
N PRO A 31 8.66 10.22 -7.46
CA PRO A 31 9.25 10.71 -8.73
C PRO A 31 9.20 9.69 -9.87
N GLY A 32 9.21 8.39 -9.58
CA GLY A 32 9.27 7.32 -10.58
C GLY A 32 7.92 6.73 -10.98
N LEU A 33 6.82 7.28 -10.44
CA LEU A 33 5.46 6.78 -10.67
C LEU A 33 4.62 7.78 -11.47
N PRO A 34 3.75 7.31 -12.38
CA PRO A 34 2.88 8.16 -13.19
C PRO A 34 1.65 8.62 -12.39
N LEU A 35 1.87 9.32 -11.27
CA LEU A 35 0.82 9.65 -10.31
C LEU A 35 -0.28 10.51 -10.94
N GLU A 36 0.08 11.58 -11.64
CA GLU A 36 -0.88 12.50 -12.28
C GLU A 36 -1.79 11.76 -13.27
N SER A 37 -1.21 10.88 -14.09
CA SER A 37 -1.97 10.06 -15.04
C SER A 37 -2.89 9.06 -14.35
N LEU A 38 -2.49 8.52 -13.19
CA LEU A 38 -3.30 7.56 -12.45
C LEU A 38 -4.47 8.23 -11.70
N LEU A 39 -4.20 9.41 -11.12
CA LEU A 39 -5.14 10.11 -10.26
C LEU A 39 -6.16 10.94 -11.06
N GLY A 40 -5.80 11.36 -12.27
CA GLY A 40 -6.66 12.15 -13.15
C GLY A 40 -6.59 13.66 -12.86
N PRO A 41 -7.32 14.48 -13.64
CA PRO A 41 -7.16 15.94 -13.65
C PRO A 41 -7.64 16.64 -12.38
N GLY A 42 -8.40 15.98 -11.51
CA GLY A 42 -8.82 16.53 -10.22
C GLY A 42 -7.77 16.42 -9.12
N ALA A 43 -6.57 15.88 -9.40
CA ALA A 43 -5.53 15.70 -8.39
C ALA A 43 -4.26 16.47 -8.72
N THR A 44 -3.69 17.10 -7.68
CA THR A 44 -2.38 17.77 -7.73
C THR A 44 -1.44 17.06 -6.76
N VAL A 45 -0.23 16.70 -7.20
CA VAL A 45 0.74 15.99 -6.36
C VAL A 45 1.91 16.90 -5.98
N HIS A 46 2.01 17.22 -4.69
CA HIS A 46 3.09 17.99 -4.09
C HIS A 46 4.15 17.04 -3.55
N ARG A 47 5.34 17.06 -4.15
CA ARG A 47 6.44 16.15 -3.80
C ARG A 47 7.44 16.85 -2.91
N VAL A 48 7.58 16.36 -1.68
CA VAL A 48 8.66 16.71 -0.76
C VAL A 48 9.83 15.76 -0.99
N ASP A 49 11.05 16.27 -1.11
CA ASP A 49 12.22 15.41 -1.31
C ASP A 49 12.40 14.45 -0.12
N ALA A 50 12.39 13.15 -0.42
CA ALA A 50 12.50 12.08 0.58
C ALA A 50 13.86 12.07 1.32
N ARG A 51 14.85 12.81 0.81
CA ARG A 51 16.20 12.94 1.40
C ARG A 51 16.29 14.09 2.40
N LEU A 52 15.26 14.93 2.51
CA LEU A 52 15.26 15.99 3.52
C LEU A 52 15.39 15.39 4.91
N ASP A 53 16.14 16.07 5.76
CA ASP A 53 16.17 15.74 7.17
C ASP A 53 14.83 16.09 7.84
N LYS A 54 14.72 15.77 9.13
CA LYS A 54 13.52 16.03 9.91
C LYS A 54 13.14 17.52 9.93
N VAL A 55 14.11 18.42 10.09
CA VAL A 55 13.85 19.86 10.24
C VAL A 55 13.33 20.44 8.92
N ALA A 56 14.00 20.12 7.82
CA ALA A 56 13.60 20.55 6.49
C ALA A 56 12.24 19.95 6.07
N THR A 57 11.97 18.68 6.43
CA THR A 57 10.66 18.06 6.20
C THR A 57 9.56 18.80 6.95
N VAL A 58 9.77 19.12 8.24
CA VAL A 58 8.81 19.88 9.05
C VAL A 58 8.56 21.26 8.46
N ALA A 59 9.61 21.97 8.03
CA ALA A 59 9.48 23.27 7.40
C ALA A 59 8.66 23.22 6.10
N ALA A 60 8.92 22.22 5.25
CA ALA A 60 8.18 22.03 3.99
C ALA A 60 6.70 21.71 4.23
N VAL A 61 6.38 20.81 5.17
CA VAL A 61 4.99 20.47 5.54
C VAL A 61 4.29 21.69 6.14
N THR A 62 4.98 22.44 7.00
CA THR A 62 4.42 23.65 7.63
C THR A 62 4.07 24.70 6.58
N ALA A 63 4.99 25.03 5.68
CA ALA A 63 4.76 26.02 4.63
C ALA A 63 3.58 25.61 3.74
N TRP A 64 3.55 24.35 3.29
CA TRP A 64 2.45 23.85 2.47
C TRP A 64 1.10 23.94 3.19
N LEU A 65 1.02 23.55 4.47
CA LEU A 65 -0.23 23.59 5.21
C LEU A 65 -0.68 25.02 5.57
N GLN A 66 0.25 25.97 5.69
CA GLN A 66 -0.06 27.40 5.91
C GLN A 66 -0.62 28.07 4.66
N ASP A 67 -0.16 27.67 3.48
CA ASP A 67 -0.64 28.19 2.20
C ASP A 67 -1.92 27.48 1.72
N ALA A 68 -2.16 26.26 2.20
CA ALA A 68 -3.34 25.47 1.84
C ALA A 68 -4.61 25.95 2.56
N THR A 69 -5.73 25.92 1.84
CA THR A 69 -7.08 26.21 2.37
C THR A 69 -8.04 25.05 2.07
N PRO A 70 -7.78 23.84 2.61
CA PRO A 70 -8.58 22.68 2.27
C PRO A 70 -9.96 22.73 2.93
N ASP A 71 -10.98 22.19 2.27
CA ASP A 71 -12.29 21.92 2.88
C ASP A 71 -12.22 20.73 3.86
N VAL A 72 -11.27 19.81 3.67
CA VAL A 72 -10.98 18.68 4.56
C VAL A 72 -9.48 18.39 4.55
N LEU A 73 -8.87 18.18 5.72
CA LEU A 73 -7.50 17.68 5.83
C LEU A 73 -7.51 16.18 6.15
N VAL A 74 -6.88 15.37 5.30
CA VAL A 74 -6.71 13.92 5.54
C VAL A 74 -5.25 13.60 5.84
N VAL A 75 -5.00 12.88 6.93
CA VAL A 75 -3.66 12.43 7.36
C VAL A 75 -3.61 10.90 7.35
N ASP A 76 -2.59 10.32 6.72
CA ASP A 76 -2.43 8.86 6.66
C ASP A 76 -1.53 8.32 7.79
N THR A 77 -2.11 7.50 8.66
CA THR A 77 -1.50 6.68 9.71
C THR A 77 -0.88 7.43 10.89
N PHE A 78 -0.08 8.48 10.66
CA PHE A 78 0.70 9.15 11.72
C PHE A 78 0.02 10.45 12.17
N PRO A 79 -0.78 10.46 13.25
CA PRO A 79 -1.56 11.64 13.67
C PRO A 79 -0.69 12.83 14.10
N ARG A 80 0.59 12.58 14.40
CA ARG A 80 1.56 13.62 14.77
C ARG A 80 2.35 14.16 13.57
N GLY A 81 2.17 13.59 12.37
CA GLY A 81 3.04 13.87 11.24
C GLY A 81 4.37 13.12 11.32
N LEU A 82 5.24 13.35 10.35
CA LEU A 82 6.51 12.62 10.23
C LEU A 82 7.53 13.06 11.28
N GLY A 83 7.57 14.37 11.57
CA GLY A 83 8.45 14.98 12.54
C GLY A 83 7.81 15.25 13.90
N GLY A 84 6.48 15.14 14.02
CA GLY A 84 5.71 15.54 15.20
C GLY A 84 5.05 16.91 15.07
N GLU A 85 5.19 17.55 13.92
CA GLU A 85 4.75 18.91 13.60
C GLU A 85 3.24 19.11 13.66
N LEU A 86 2.45 18.09 13.28
CA LEU A 86 1.00 18.24 13.18
C LEU A 86 0.34 18.56 14.52
N VAL A 87 0.95 18.17 15.65
CA VAL A 87 0.43 18.52 16.98
C VAL A 87 0.32 20.04 17.17
N GLY A 88 1.26 20.81 16.62
CA GLY A 88 1.24 22.27 16.69
C GLY A 88 0.46 22.93 15.55
N LEU A 89 0.30 22.26 14.41
CA LEU A 89 -0.33 22.82 13.21
C LEU A 89 -1.84 22.57 13.14
N LEU A 90 -2.32 21.40 13.58
CA LEU A 90 -3.73 21.02 13.50
C LEU A 90 -4.70 21.97 14.22
N PRO A 91 -4.35 22.65 15.33
CA PRO A 91 -5.23 23.65 15.94
C PRO A 91 -5.51 24.86 15.04
N ALA A 92 -4.65 25.18 14.07
CA ALA A 92 -4.83 26.30 13.15
C ALA A 92 -5.65 25.93 11.90
N VAL A 93 -5.84 24.63 11.63
CA VAL A 93 -6.62 24.13 10.49
C VAL A 93 -8.11 24.29 10.78
N ARG A 94 -8.79 25.12 9.98
CA ARG A 94 -10.22 25.45 10.14
C ARG A 94 -11.16 24.55 9.32
N ALA A 95 -10.74 23.30 9.10
CA ALA A 95 -11.45 22.31 8.31
C ALA A 95 -11.53 20.99 9.10
N PRO A 96 -12.53 20.13 8.84
CA PRO A 96 -12.56 18.77 9.36
C PRO A 96 -11.25 18.03 9.12
N ARG A 97 -10.76 17.36 10.16
CA ARG A 97 -9.52 16.59 10.14
C ARG A 97 -9.84 15.12 10.19
N VAL A 98 -9.35 14.37 9.21
CA VAL A 98 -9.60 12.95 9.07
C VAL A 98 -8.28 12.20 9.22
N LEU A 99 -8.27 11.19 10.08
CA LEU A 99 -7.13 10.28 10.24
C LEU A 99 -7.44 8.95 9.58
N VAL A 100 -6.63 8.54 8.59
CA VAL A 100 -6.61 7.15 8.13
C VAL A 100 -5.84 6.34 9.16
N HIS A 101 -6.58 5.67 10.03
CA HIS A 101 -6.04 5.07 11.23
C HIS A 101 -5.74 3.59 11.05
N ARG A 102 -4.49 3.21 11.31
CA ARG A 102 -3.90 1.92 10.96
C ARG A 102 -3.11 1.35 12.12
N ASP A 103 -2.72 0.08 12.01
CA ASP A 103 -1.90 -0.54 13.04
C ASP A 103 -0.62 0.26 13.30
N LEU A 104 -0.37 0.52 14.57
CA LEU A 104 0.81 1.22 15.07
C LEU A 104 1.40 0.41 16.22
N ASN A 105 2.74 0.37 16.28
CA ASN A 105 3.45 -0.28 17.37
C ASN A 105 3.00 0.29 18.73
N PRO A 106 2.54 -0.53 19.69
CA PRO A 106 2.11 -0.07 21.01
C PRO A 106 3.16 0.76 21.76
N VAL A 107 4.44 0.42 21.60
CA VAL A 107 5.55 1.20 22.21
C VAL A 107 5.61 2.62 21.64
N TYR A 108 5.31 2.79 20.35
CA TYR A 108 5.21 4.11 19.73
C TYR A 108 3.98 4.86 20.24
N VAL A 109 2.84 4.18 20.35
CA VAL A 109 1.57 4.75 20.84
C VAL A 109 1.75 5.34 22.23
N GLU A 110 2.38 4.58 23.13
CA GLU A 110 2.66 5.02 24.50
C GLU A 110 3.71 6.13 24.55
N ARG A 111 4.87 5.92 23.92
CA ARG A 111 6.00 6.86 23.99
C ARG A 111 5.66 8.28 23.51
N PHE A 112 4.76 8.40 22.55
CA PHE A 112 4.44 9.67 21.91
C PHE A 112 3.05 10.20 22.21
N ASP A 113 2.35 9.63 23.20
CA ASP A 113 0.98 10.01 23.58
C ASP A 113 0.08 10.15 22.34
N VAL A 114 0.05 9.09 21.54
CA VAL A 114 -0.69 9.09 20.27
C VAL A 114 -2.19 9.27 20.51
N ALA A 115 -2.71 8.84 21.66
CA ALA A 115 -4.11 9.05 22.05
C ALA A 115 -4.50 10.53 21.98
N ARG A 116 -3.70 11.41 22.62
CA ARG A 116 -3.92 12.86 22.58
C ARG A 116 -3.86 13.43 21.16
N ALA A 117 -2.96 12.94 20.32
CA ALA A 117 -2.86 13.39 18.94
C ALA A 117 -4.07 12.93 18.09
N VAL A 118 -4.57 11.73 18.34
CA VAL A 118 -5.79 11.20 17.71
C VAL A 118 -7.01 12.04 18.08
N ASP A 119 -7.05 12.60 19.29
CA ASP A 119 -8.20 13.40 19.73
C ASP A 119 -8.42 14.68 18.94
N ALA A 120 -7.39 15.16 18.25
CA ALA A 120 -7.43 16.33 17.36
C ALA A 120 -8.13 16.07 16.02
N PHE A 121 -8.53 14.82 15.73
CA PHE A 121 -9.19 14.44 14.47
C PHE A 121 -10.69 14.25 14.64
N ASP A 122 -11.47 14.80 13.71
CA ASP A 122 -12.93 14.80 13.74
C ASP A 122 -13.52 13.48 13.22
N LEU A 123 -12.75 12.72 12.44
CA LEU A 123 -13.09 11.37 11.95
C LEU A 123 -11.84 10.48 11.93
N LEU A 124 -11.98 9.22 12.38
CA LEU A 124 -10.98 8.19 12.18
C LEU A 124 -11.53 7.16 11.20
N VAL A 125 -10.82 6.88 10.11
CA VAL A 125 -11.19 5.81 9.18
C VAL A 125 -10.23 4.63 9.34
N VAL A 126 -10.76 3.45 9.64
CA VAL A 126 -9.99 2.25 9.95
C VAL A 126 -10.13 1.22 8.82
N PRO A 127 -9.16 1.10 7.90
CA PRO A 127 -9.35 0.35 6.68
C PRO A 127 -8.92 -1.12 6.80
N GLY A 128 -9.88 -2.02 6.95
CA GLY A 128 -9.70 -3.47 6.72
C GLY A 128 -8.89 -4.26 7.74
N GLU A 129 -8.22 -3.63 8.70
CA GLU A 129 -7.51 -4.30 9.79
C GLU A 129 -7.68 -3.56 11.11
N ASP A 130 -7.49 -4.27 12.21
CA ASP A 130 -7.50 -3.65 13.53
C ASP A 130 -6.34 -2.67 13.70
N ALA A 131 -6.63 -1.61 14.45
CA ALA A 131 -5.70 -0.57 14.83
C ALA A 131 -5.95 -0.23 16.30
N PRO A 132 -4.96 0.37 17.01
CA PRO A 132 -5.22 1.04 18.28
C PRO A 132 -6.42 1.98 18.15
N PHE A 133 -7.19 2.31 19.18
CA PHE A 133 -8.30 3.29 19.06
C PHE A 133 -9.36 2.97 17.97
N ALA A 134 -9.43 1.76 17.41
CA ALA A 134 -10.45 1.40 16.42
C ALA A 134 -11.88 1.39 17.00
N HIS A 135 -12.01 1.41 18.33
CA HIS A 135 -13.27 1.56 19.08
C HIS A 135 -13.54 3.01 19.52
N HIS A 136 -12.73 3.97 19.09
CA HIS A 136 -12.97 5.39 19.37
C HIS A 136 -14.35 5.79 18.83
N PRO A 137 -15.15 6.62 19.52
CA PRO A 137 -16.53 6.96 19.11
C PRO A 137 -16.62 7.65 17.72
N ARG A 138 -15.56 8.32 17.30
CA ARG A 138 -15.39 8.91 15.96
C ARG A 138 -14.80 7.94 14.91
N ALA A 139 -14.63 6.66 15.22
CA ALA A 139 -14.04 5.69 14.31
C ALA A 139 -15.08 5.02 13.40
N VAL A 140 -14.81 5.01 12.10
CA VAL A 140 -15.56 4.29 11.08
C VAL A 140 -14.67 3.20 10.50
N ARG A 141 -15.11 1.95 10.60
CA ARG A 141 -14.43 0.81 9.98
C ARG A 141 -14.89 0.64 8.55
N THR A 142 -13.95 0.41 7.63
CA THR A 142 -14.24 0.08 6.23
C THR A 142 -13.62 -1.27 5.87
N ALA A 143 -14.02 -1.80 4.71
CA ALA A 143 -13.21 -2.83 4.04
C ALA A 143 -11.78 -2.31 3.75
N PRO A 144 -10.83 -3.17 3.39
CA PRO A 144 -9.49 -2.73 3.01
C PRO A 144 -9.51 -1.71 1.86
N TRP A 145 -8.54 -0.80 1.87
CA TRP A 145 -8.36 0.17 0.79
C TRP A 145 -7.39 -0.37 -0.24
N LEU A 146 -7.86 -0.52 -1.47
CA LEU A 146 -7.10 -0.98 -2.62
C LEU A 146 -7.01 0.14 -3.65
N LEU A 147 -5.90 0.21 -4.38
CA LEU A 147 -5.68 1.28 -5.35
C LEU A 147 -6.64 1.21 -6.52
N LEU A 148 -7.00 0.00 -6.93
CA LEU A 148 -7.89 -0.29 -8.06
C LEU A 148 -9.15 -0.97 -7.54
N ASP A 149 -10.25 -0.74 -8.24
CA ASP A 149 -11.47 -1.53 -8.10
C ASP A 149 -11.37 -2.80 -8.95
N ALA A 150 -12.25 -3.77 -8.69
CA ALA A 150 -12.19 -5.08 -9.32
C ALA A 150 -12.32 -5.03 -10.85
N ASP A 151 -13.11 -4.10 -11.37
CA ASP A 151 -13.34 -3.87 -12.80
C ASP A 151 -12.16 -3.18 -13.51
N ALA A 152 -11.26 -2.56 -12.77
CA ALA A 152 -10.03 -1.95 -13.28
C ALA A 152 -8.83 -2.92 -13.31
N LEU A 153 -9.03 -4.18 -12.90
CA LEU A 153 -7.99 -5.20 -13.00
C LEU A 153 -7.85 -5.70 -14.44
N LEU A 154 -6.64 -6.11 -14.81
CA LEU A 154 -6.40 -6.75 -16.10
C LEU A 154 -7.02 -8.15 -16.14
N SER A 155 -7.40 -8.59 -17.34
CA SER A 155 -7.67 -10.01 -17.60
C SER A 155 -6.44 -10.85 -17.27
N ARG A 156 -6.60 -12.17 -17.09
CA ARG A 156 -5.45 -13.06 -16.87
C ARG A 156 -4.47 -12.99 -18.05
N GLU A 157 -4.97 -12.94 -19.29
CA GLU A 157 -4.13 -12.83 -20.48
C GLU A 157 -3.36 -11.50 -20.52
N ASP A 158 -4.02 -10.38 -20.26
CA ASP A 158 -3.39 -9.05 -20.24
C ASP A 158 -2.38 -8.91 -19.10
N ALA A 159 -2.71 -9.43 -17.92
CA ALA A 159 -1.80 -9.47 -16.80
C ALA A 159 -0.53 -10.26 -17.14
N ARG A 160 -0.66 -11.40 -17.83
CA ARG A 160 0.50 -12.20 -18.29
C ARG A 160 1.33 -11.47 -19.34
N ARG A 161 0.70 -10.83 -20.32
CA ARG A 161 1.40 -9.96 -21.27
C ARG A 161 2.19 -8.88 -20.56
N ARG A 162 1.58 -8.21 -19.57
CA ARG A 162 2.24 -7.17 -18.77
C ARG A 162 3.40 -7.72 -17.93
N LEU A 163 3.37 -9.00 -17.58
CA LEU A 163 4.43 -9.74 -16.89
C LEU A 163 5.50 -10.30 -17.85
N GLY A 164 5.47 -9.94 -19.14
CA GLY A 164 6.44 -10.43 -20.13
C GLY A 164 6.28 -11.92 -20.42
N LEU A 165 5.04 -12.39 -20.47
CA LEU A 165 4.67 -13.77 -20.81
C LEU A 165 3.70 -13.78 -21.98
N GLU A 166 3.70 -14.88 -22.72
CA GLU A 166 2.65 -15.17 -23.68
C GLU A 166 1.30 -15.32 -22.97
N ALA A 167 0.22 -14.87 -23.62
CA ALA A 167 -1.13 -14.96 -23.07
C ALA A 167 -1.52 -16.43 -22.77
N THR A 168 -1.07 -17.34 -23.64
CA THR A 168 -1.30 -18.79 -23.58
C THR A 168 -0.32 -19.54 -22.69
N GLU A 169 0.62 -18.86 -22.00
CA GLU A 169 1.55 -19.52 -21.08
C GLU A 169 0.76 -20.40 -20.10
N SER A 170 1.05 -21.69 -20.02
CA SER A 170 0.26 -22.60 -19.17
C SER A 170 0.89 -22.76 -17.80
N ARG A 171 2.20 -22.48 -17.66
CA ARG A 171 2.92 -22.61 -16.41
C ARG A 171 2.39 -21.64 -15.35
N PRO A 172 2.40 -22.06 -14.07
CA PRO A 172 2.14 -21.17 -12.96
C PRO A 172 3.12 -20.00 -12.91
N VAL A 173 2.64 -18.83 -12.50
CA VAL A 173 3.48 -17.63 -12.35
C VAL A 173 3.68 -17.29 -10.87
N VAL A 174 4.94 -17.24 -10.44
CA VAL A 174 5.35 -16.76 -9.11
C VAL A 174 5.86 -15.33 -9.24
N ALA A 175 5.17 -14.37 -8.64
CA ALA A 175 5.61 -12.98 -8.60
C ALA A 175 6.29 -12.68 -7.26
N VAL A 176 7.51 -12.15 -7.30
CA VAL A 176 8.28 -11.73 -6.11
C VAL A 176 8.31 -10.21 -6.06
N LEU A 177 7.75 -9.62 -5.00
CA LEU A 177 7.69 -8.18 -4.83
C LEU A 177 8.99 -7.63 -4.22
N GLY A 178 9.74 -6.85 -5.01
CA GLY A 178 10.86 -6.03 -4.54
C GLY A 178 10.40 -4.62 -4.22
N CYS A 179 9.97 -4.37 -2.99
CA CYS A 179 9.61 -3.04 -2.52
C CYS A 179 9.91 -2.88 -1.03
N GLY A 180 10.41 -1.71 -0.64
CA GLY A 180 10.77 -1.42 0.73
C GLY A 180 12.09 -0.66 0.81
N ARG A 181 12.96 -1.08 1.74
CA ARG A 181 14.33 -0.56 1.83
C ARG A 181 15.20 -1.18 0.72
N PRO A 182 16.29 -0.51 0.29
CA PRO A 182 17.15 -1.02 -0.77
C PRO A 182 17.63 -2.46 -0.57
N GLU A 183 18.00 -2.83 0.67
CA GLU A 183 18.42 -4.19 1.00
C GLU A 183 17.31 -5.23 0.81
N GLU A 184 16.04 -4.85 1.00
CA GLU A 184 14.89 -5.74 0.81
C GLU A 184 14.56 -5.94 -0.68
N VAL A 185 14.86 -4.93 -1.50
CA VAL A 185 14.75 -5.01 -2.97
C VAL A 185 15.81 -5.97 -3.51
N VAL A 186 17.04 -5.91 -2.97
CA VAL A 186 18.12 -6.87 -3.27
C VAL A 186 17.74 -8.29 -2.83
N ASP A 187 17.25 -8.48 -1.60
CA ASP A 187 16.80 -9.79 -1.12
C ASP A 187 15.69 -10.39 -2.00
N ALA A 188 14.77 -9.55 -2.50
CA ALA A 188 13.69 -9.97 -3.39
C ALA A 188 14.23 -10.42 -4.76
N ARG A 189 15.21 -9.71 -5.32
CA ARG A 189 15.93 -10.13 -6.54
C ARG A 189 16.56 -11.49 -6.34
N ASP A 190 17.34 -11.66 -5.27
CA ASP A 190 18.10 -12.87 -5.02
C ASP A 190 17.16 -14.06 -4.74
N THR A 191 16.02 -13.79 -4.10
CA THR A 191 14.93 -14.76 -3.95
C THR A 191 14.31 -15.15 -5.28
N ALA A 192 14.03 -14.20 -6.18
CA ALA A 192 13.52 -14.51 -7.51
C ALA A 192 14.51 -15.33 -8.34
N ALA A 193 15.80 -14.99 -8.30
CA ALA A 193 16.86 -15.73 -8.98
C ALA A 193 16.97 -17.18 -8.47
N ARG A 194 16.95 -17.36 -7.15
CA ARG A 194 16.96 -18.69 -6.52
C ARG A 194 15.71 -19.52 -6.89
N LEU A 195 14.54 -18.90 -6.90
CA LEU A 195 13.29 -19.55 -7.33
C LEU A 195 13.32 -19.93 -8.81
N ARG A 196 13.90 -19.10 -9.69
CA ARG A 196 14.09 -19.46 -11.11
C ARG A 196 14.92 -20.74 -11.24
N GLY A 197 16.04 -20.82 -10.53
CA GLY A 197 16.92 -22.00 -10.55
C GLY A 197 16.25 -23.26 -10.00
N THR A 198 15.50 -23.15 -8.90
CA THR A 198 14.89 -24.31 -8.23
C THR A 198 13.59 -24.78 -8.89
N LEU A 199 12.75 -23.87 -9.37
CA LEU A 199 11.48 -24.23 -10.02
C LEU A 199 11.70 -24.62 -11.49
N GLY A 200 12.63 -23.98 -12.19
CA GLY A 200 12.97 -24.28 -13.58
C GLY A 200 11.73 -24.32 -14.48
N ALA A 201 11.56 -25.40 -15.24
CA ALA A 201 10.42 -25.58 -16.15
C ALA A 201 9.05 -25.70 -15.44
N ARG A 202 9.00 -25.82 -14.10
CA ARG A 202 7.74 -26.00 -13.36
C ARG A 202 6.93 -24.71 -13.18
N ALA A 203 7.58 -23.54 -13.24
CA ALA A 203 6.91 -22.26 -13.06
C ALA A 203 7.71 -21.11 -13.68
N GLU A 204 7.01 -20.06 -14.04
CA GLU A 204 7.61 -18.77 -14.39
C GLU A 204 7.77 -17.91 -13.16
N VAL A 205 8.94 -17.28 -12.99
CA VAL A 205 9.22 -16.40 -11.85
C VAL A 205 9.47 -14.99 -12.34
N ARG A 206 8.77 -14.02 -11.76
CA ARG A 206 8.87 -12.60 -12.11
C ARG A 206 9.21 -11.77 -10.89
N TRP A 207 10.26 -10.97 -10.99
CA TRP A 207 10.62 -10.01 -9.96
C TRP A 207 10.00 -8.66 -10.29
N LEU A 208 9.04 -8.23 -9.46
CA LEU A 208 8.29 -7.01 -9.68
C LEU A 208 8.81 -5.92 -8.75
N VAL A 209 9.12 -4.76 -9.34
CA VAL A 209 9.52 -3.56 -8.61
C VAL A 209 8.58 -2.40 -8.97
N PRO A 210 8.38 -1.41 -8.10
CA PRO A 210 7.42 -0.33 -8.40
C PRO A 210 7.85 0.58 -9.54
N THR A 211 9.13 0.94 -9.60
CA THR A 211 9.69 1.85 -10.60
C THR A 211 10.87 1.20 -11.31
N ALA A 212 11.23 1.70 -12.50
CA ALA A 212 12.41 1.25 -13.21
C ALA A 212 13.72 1.52 -12.41
N ALA A 213 13.74 2.58 -11.61
CA ALA A 213 14.88 2.93 -10.77
C ALA A 213 15.12 1.88 -9.67
N ASP A 214 14.06 1.30 -9.10
CA ASP A 214 14.15 0.26 -8.07
C ASP A 214 14.79 -1.03 -8.60
N GLY A 215 14.62 -1.31 -9.89
CA GLY A 215 15.21 -2.46 -10.59
C GLY A 215 16.48 -2.13 -11.35
N ALA A 216 17.00 -0.90 -11.23
CA ALA A 216 18.12 -0.43 -12.04
C ALA A 216 19.33 -1.36 -11.92
N GLY A 217 19.91 -1.70 -13.07
CA GLY A 217 21.05 -2.62 -13.14
C GLY A 217 20.68 -4.11 -13.21
N SER A 218 19.39 -4.46 -13.33
CA SER A 218 18.96 -5.83 -13.62
C SER A 218 17.94 -5.88 -14.75
N PRO A 219 18.21 -6.60 -15.86
CA PRO A 219 17.24 -6.78 -16.94
C PRO A 219 16.06 -7.68 -16.53
N GLU A 220 16.16 -8.39 -15.40
CA GLU A 220 15.12 -9.29 -14.90
C GLU A 220 14.05 -8.57 -14.06
N ALA A 221 14.29 -7.31 -13.70
CA ALA A 221 13.35 -6.49 -12.95
C ALA A 221 12.22 -6.01 -13.86
N LEU A 222 10.97 -6.21 -13.45
CA LEU A 222 9.81 -5.65 -14.13
C LEU A 222 9.21 -4.52 -13.31
N ALA A 223 9.26 -3.30 -13.87
CA ALA A 223 8.62 -2.13 -13.29
C ALA A 223 7.10 -2.21 -13.46
N VAL A 224 6.40 -2.56 -12.38
CA VAL A 224 4.94 -2.72 -12.36
C VAL A 224 4.37 -2.03 -11.12
N TRP A 225 3.65 -0.93 -11.35
CA TRP A 225 2.83 -0.30 -10.33
C TRP A 225 1.53 0.23 -10.94
N PRO A 226 0.36 -0.02 -10.31
CA PRO A 226 0.19 -0.90 -9.15
C PRO A 226 0.36 -2.39 -9.50
N ALA A 227 1.01 -3.15 -8.62
CA ALA A 227 1.11 -4.62 -8.76
C ALA A 227 -0.26 -5.30 -8.74
N LEU A 228 -1.23 -4.72 -8.03
CA LEU A 228 -2.63 -5.16 -7.99
C LEU A 228 -3.19 -5.41 -9.41
N ALA A 229 -2.87 -4.57 -10.39
CA ALA A 229 -3.39 -4.68 -11.76
C ALA A 229 -3.06 -6.03 -12.44
N VAL A 230 -1.93 -6.65 -12.08
CA VAL A 230 -1.44 -7.88 -12.72
C VAL A 230 -1.66 -9.14 -11.88
N LEU A 231 -2.20 -9.03 -10.66
CA LEU A 231 -2.45 -10.19 -9.80
C LEU A 231 -3.35 -11.27 -10.42
N PRO A 232 -4.32 -10.97 -11.32
CA PRO A 232 -5.06 -11.99 -12.08
C PRO A 232 -4.16 -12.95 -12.90
N GLY A 233 -2.97 -12.50 -13.31
CA GLY A 233 -1.97 -13.29 -14.02
C GLY A 233 -0.99 -14.04 -13.11
N VAL A 234 -1.01 -13.79 -11.80
CA VAL A 234 -0.07 -14.35 -10.81
C VAL A 234 -0.72 -15.48 -10.04
N ASP A 235 -0.05 -16.63 -9.96
CA ASP A 235 -0.56 -17.84 -9.27
C ASP A 235 0.00 -17.98 -7.85
N VAL A 236 1.18 -17.43 -7.56
CA VAL A 236 1.69 -17.26 -6.18
C VAL A 236 2.38 -15.91 -6.06
N LEU A 237 2.04 -15.16 -5.02
CA LEU A 237 2.69 -13.90 -4.68
C LEU A 237 3.67 -14.11 -3.53
N VAL A 238 4.87 -13.52 -3.66
CA VAL A 238 5.91 -13.52 -2.63
C VAL A 238 6.17 -12.09 -2.19
N GLY A 239 6.17 -11.85 -0.87
CA GLY A 239 6.37 -10.51 -0.33
C GLY A 239 6.69 -10.47 1.16
N SER A 240 6.59 -9.30 1.79
CA SER A 240 6.94 -9.09 3.20
C SER A 240 5.74 -9.01 4.16
N GLY A 241 4.50 -9.04 3.67
CA GLY A 241 3.32 -8.91 4.52
C GLY A 241 2.97 -7.47 4.93
N GLY A 242 3.42 -6.48 4.14
CA GLY A 242 2.88 -5.12 4.23
C GLY A 242 1.38 -5.08 3.93
N TYR A 243 0.67 -4.07 4.45
CA TYR A 243 -0.78 -3.94 4.32
C TYR A 243 -1.28 -4.17 2.89
N ASN A 244 -0.79 -3.38 1.93
CA ASN A 244 -1.26 -3.45 0.55
C ASN A 244 -1.04 -4.85 -0.03
N THR A 245 0.15 -5.43 0.12
CA THR A 245 0.45 -6.79 -0.36
C THR A 245 -0.53 -7.83 0.19
N VAL A 246 -0.84 -7.80 1.49
CA VAL A 246 -1.75 -8.76 2.10
C VAL A 246 -3.18 -8.55 1.60
N GLN A 247 -3.66 -7.32 1.63
CA GLN A 247 -5.05 -7.02 1.29
C GLN A 247 -5.31 -7.22 -0.20
N GLU A 248 -4.36 -6.86 -1.08
CA GLU A 248 -4.44 -7.10 -2.52
C GLU A 248 -4.45 -8.61 -2.82
N ALA A 249 -3.55 -9.39 -2.21
CA ALA A 249 -3.52 -10.84 -2.39
C ALA A 249 -4.82 -11.51 -1.96
N ARG A 250 -5.38 -11.13 -0.80
CA ARG A 250 -6.64 -11.67 -0.30
C ARG A 250 -7.83 -11.26 -1.19
N ALA A 251 -7.87 -10.02 -1.65
CA ALA A 251 -8.93 -9.51 -2.51
C ALA A 251 -8.97 -10.21 -3.88
N THR A 252 -7.82 -10.54 -4.45
CA THR A 252 -7.73 -11.26 -5.73
C THR A 252 -7.72 -12.78 -5.58
N GLY A 253 -7.74 -13.28 -4.34
CA GLY A 253 -7.57 -14.70 -4.03
C GLY A 253 -6.21 -15.26 -4.45
N THR A 254 -5.20 -14.41 -4.64
CA THR A 254 -3.85 -14.81 -5.00
C THR A 254 -3.14 -15.34 -3.75
N PRO A 255 -2.68 -16.61 -3.73
CA PRO A 255 -1.93 -17.16 -2.61
C PRO A 255 -0.69 -16.30 -2.29
N LEU A 256 -0.54 -15.92 -1.02
CA LEU A 256 0.60 -15.16 -0.53
C LEU A 256 1.55 -16.07 0.27
N VAL A 257 2.84 -16.00 -0.04
CA VAL A 257 3.94 -16.53 0.77
C VAL A 257 4.78 -15.35 1.23
N ALA A 258 4.75 -15.05 2.52
CA ALA A 258 5.30 -13.82 3.07
C ALA A 258 6.38 -14.07 4.13
N TRP A 259 7.54 -13.47 3.90
CA TRP A 259 8.61 -13.40 4.89
C TRP A 259 8.59 -12.03 5.56
N ALA A 260 7.97 -11.98 6.74
CA ALA A 260 7.80 -10.73 7.49
C ALA A 260 9.14 -10.09 7.85
N ARG A 261 9.25 -8.78 7.65
CA ARG A 261 10.46 -8.02 8.01
C ARG A 261 10.26 -7.27 9.32
N PRO A 262 11.32 -7.15 10.15
CA PRO A 262 11.25 -6.29 11.34
C PRO A 262 11.14 -4.83 10.91
N ARG A 263 10.18 -4.11 11.48
CA ARG A 263 9.98 -2.67 11.28
C ARG A 263 9.77 -1.99 12.61
N LEU A 264 10.08 -0.70 12.65
CA LEU A 264 9.85 0.13 13.82
C LEU A 264 8.34 0.32 14.09
N TYR A 265 7.55 0.58 13.04
CA TYR A 265 6.13 0.94 13.17
C TYR A 265 5.15 -0.10 12.59
N ASP A 266 5.43 -0.66 11.40
CA ASP A 266 4.52 -1.61 10.71
C ASP A 266 4.78 -3.06 11.13
N ARG A 267 3.89 -3.64 11.93
CA ARG A 267 4.03 -5.00 12.47
C ARG A 267 3.57 -6.07 11.48
N GLN A 268 4.31 -6.21 10.38
CA GLN A 268 3.98 -7.10 9.25
C GLN A 268 3.62 -8.53 9.67
N ALA A 269 4.36 -9.09 10.62
CA ALA A 269 4.16 -10.45 11.11
C ALA A 269 2.78 -10.70 11.74
N LEU A 270 2.18 -9.69 12.39
CA LEU A 270 0.87 -9.83 13.06
C LEU A 270 -0.30 -9.89 12.08
N ARG A 271 -0.11 -9.36 10.88
CA ARG A 271 -1.13 -9.30 9.83
C ARG A 271 -1.28 -10.63 9.09
N LEU A 272 -0.20 -11.40 9.05
CA LEU A 272 -0.12 -12.66 8.31
C LEU A 272 -0.74 -13.80 9.12
N THR A 273 -1.45 -14.68 8.42
CA THR A 273 -1.87 -15.98 8.95
C THR A 273 -0.71 -16.97 8.90
N ASP A 274 -0.83 -18.08 9.63
CA ASP A 274 0.16 -19.18 9.59
C ASP A 274 0.32 -19.80 8.20
N ALA A 275 -0.72 -19.74 7.37
CA ALA A 275 -0.68 -20.23 5.99
C ALA A 275 0.12 -19.29 5.07
N GLU A 276 0.13 -17.99 5.37
CA GLU A 276 0.83 -16.97 4.58
C GLU A 276 2.27 -16.77 5.05
N ARG A 277 2.56 -16.93 6.34
CA ARG A 277 3.86 -16.60 6.94
C ARG A 277 4.89 -17.72 6.79
N VAL A 278 6.12 -17.34 6.49
CA VAL A 278 7.30 -18.23 6.52
C VAL A 278 8.42 -17.64 7.38
N ALA A 279 9.28 -18.51 7.91
CA ALA A 279 10.36 -18.13 8.82
C ALA A 279 11.67 -17.79 8.07
N ASP A 280 11.93 -18.49 6.97
CA ASP A 280 13.19 -18.41 6.22
C ASP A 280 13.00 -18.77 4.73
N ALA A 281 14.09 -18.73 3.98
CA ALA A 281 14.14 -19.03 2.55
C ALA A 281 13.75 -20.48 2.21
N VAL A 282 14.08 -21.46 3.06
CA VAL A 282 13.79 -22.88 2.82
C VAL A 282 12.29 -23.12 2.98
N ALA A 283 11.69 -22.58 4.05
CA ALA A 283 10.25 -22.63 4.27
C ALA A 283 9.47 -21.90 3.17
N LEU A 284 10.02 -20.80 2.65
CA LEU A 284 9.46 -20.07 1.51
C LEU A 284 9.38 -20.96 0.26
N GLU A 285 10.48 -21.61 -0.12
CA GLU A 285 10.53 -22.50 -1.29
C GLU A 285 9.60 -23.70 -1.14
N ALA A 286 9.61 -24.34 0.03
CA ALA A 286 8.74 -25.47 0.32
C ALA A 286 7.25 -25.07 0.23
N ARG A 287 6.88 -23.91 0.75
CA ARG A 287 5.50 -23.39 0.67
C ARG A 287 5.09 -23.12 -0.77
N ILE A 288 5.96 -22.49 -1.57
CA ILE A 288 5.68 -22.24 -2.99
C ILE A 288 5.50 -23.55 -3.74
N ALA A 289 6.42 -24.51 -3.59
CA ALA A 289 6.33 -25.81 -4.25
C ALA A 289 5.02 -26.54 -3.89
N SER A 290 4.61 -26.49 -2.61
CA SER A 290 3.34 -27.06 -2.16
C SER A 290 2.13 -26.38 -2.81
N LEU A 291 2.12 -25.05 -2.93
CA LEU A 291 1.04 -24.31 -3.57
C LEU A 291 0.94 -24.62 -5.07
N LEU A 292 2.08 -24.78 -5.75
CA LEU A 292 2.14 -25.10 -7.17
C LEU A 292 1.67 -26.53 -7.50
N GLY A 293 1.81 -27.47 -6.56
CA GLY A 293 1.30 -28.85 -6.71
C GLY A 293 -0.17 -29.02 -6.33
N GLY A 294 -0.83 -27.98 -5.81
CA GLY A 294 -2.22 -28.01 -5.37
C GLY A 294 -3.23 -27.81 -6.50
N ALA A 295 -4.51 -28.07 -6.22
CA ALA A 295 -5.60 -27.77 -7.14
C ALA A 295 -5.70 -26.25 -7.43
N THR A 296 -6.15 -25.91 -8.65
CA THR A 296 -6.43 -24.54 -9.04
C THR A 296 -7.47 -23.93 -8.11
N ARG A 297 -7.10 -22.82 -7.44
CA ARG A 297 -8.00 -22.12 -6.53
C ARG A 297 -8.98 -21.26 -7.32
N LYS A 298 -10.25 -21.31 -6.92
CA LYS A 298 -11.27 -20.40 -7.43
C LYS A 298 -10.94 -18.98 -6.96
N ARG A 299 -10.70 -18.07 -7.90
CA ARG A 299 -10.49 -16.66 -7.61
C ARG A 299 -11.83 -15.96 -7.38
N PRO A 300 -11.92 -14.98 -6.47
CA PRO A 300 -13.09 -14.12 -6.36
C PRO A 300 -13.37 -13.44 -7.70
N ALA A 301 -14.65 -13.33 -8.06
CA ALA A 301 -15.06 -12.58 -9.25
C ALA A 301 -14.99 -11.06 -9.02
N SER A 302 -15.05 -10.63 -7.76
CA SER A 302 -15.00 -9.23 -7.35
C SER A 302 -14.62 -9.12 -5.86
N TYR A 303 -14.32 -7.90 -5.39
CA TYR A 303 -14.06 -7.55 -4.01
C TYR A 303 -14.64 -6.18 -3.66
N VAL A 304 -14.86 -5.92 -2.37
CA VAL A 304 -15.29 -4.62 -1.88
C VAL A 304 -14.07 -3.76 -1.57
N ASN A 305 -13.96 -2.62 -2.25
CA ASN A 305 -12.94 -1.62 -1.94
C ASN A 305 -13.51 -0.62 -0.92
N GLY A 306 -12.99 -0.65 0.31
CA GLY A 306 -13.52 0.17 1.41
C GLY A 306 -13.23 1.65 1.29
N VAL A 307 -12.43 2.05 0.30
CA VAL A 307 -12.11 3.45 0.06
C VAL A 307 -13.35 4.29 -0.31
N HIS A 308 -14.34 3.70 -0.98
CA HIS A 308 -15.57 4.40 -1.35
C HIS A 308 -16.40 4.78 -0.13
N VAL A 309 -16.54 3.84 0.82
CA VAL A 309 -17.19 4.09 2.12
C VAL A 309 -16.44 5.16 2.92
N ALA A 310 -15.11 5.21 2.78
CA ALA A 310 -14.33 6.26 3.42
C ALA A 310 -14.62 7.64 2.83
N VAL A 311 -14.70 7.77 1.50
CA VAL A 311 -15.06 9.05 0.86
C VAL A 311 -16.45 9.51 1.30
N GLU A 312 -17.44 8.61 1.35
CA GLU A 312 -18.78 8.94 1.86
C GLU A 312 -18.77 9.40 3.32
N ALA A 313 -17.93 8.80 4.17
CA ALA A 313 -17.78 9.24 5.55
C ALA A 313 -17.14 10.64 5.65
N ILE A 314 -16.16 10.92 4.79
CA ILE A 314 -15.48 12.21 4.70
C ILE A 314 -16.43 13.31 4.19
N GLU A 315 -17.24 13.02 3.17
CA GLU A 315 -18.24 13.96 2.66
C GLU A 315 -19.27 14.34 3.73
N ARG A 316 -19.73 13.36 4.52
CA ARG A 316 -20.69 13.62 5.61
C ARG A 316 -20.14 14.57 6.67
N ILE A 317 -18.86 14.44 7.02
CA ILE A 317 -18.27 15.34 8.02
C ILE A 317 -18.01 16.73 7.45
N ALA A 318 -17.63 16.84 6.18
CA ALA A 318 -17.48 18.13 5.49
C ALA A 318 -18.80 18.90 5.42
N LEU A 319 -19.92 18.20 5.19
CA LEU A 319 -21.26 18.81 5.15
C LEU A 319 -21.81 19.21 6.53
N SER A 320 -21.24 18.68 7.61
CA SER A 320 -21.70 18.92 8.98
C SER A 320 -20.88 19.97 9.74
N ALA A 321 -19.82 20.50 9.11
CA ALA A 321 -18.88 21.46 9.67
C ALA A 321 -19.23 22.89 9.23
#